data_AF-A0A1V4WSL7-F1
#
_entry.id   AF-A0A1V4WSL7-F1
#
_cell.length_a   1.000
_cell.length_b   1.000
_cell.length_c   1.000
_cell.angle_alpha   90.00
_cell.angle_beta   90.00
_cell.angle_gamma   90.00
#
_symmetry.space_group_name_H-M   'P 1'
#
loop_
_entity.id
_entity.type
_entity.pdbx_description
1 polymer ?
#
loop_
_entity_poly.entity_id
_entity_poly.type
_entity_poly.pdbx_seq_one_letter_code
_entity_poly.pdbx_strand_id
1 'polypeptide(L)'
;MERFPSERTDNIIWAYLKDIGRVSLLNSEEEYMIAKRIEDGERMIRNLLFDLPHAIQELMEIASLLKKEAINIVDVVKNIDELNYSKKDEDKYRKKTVSLINSIKNQHEKKEELRRNSVKVNEATKKLNEKKLKALEKKVEENLINLNLNKKVLEEIIRKVQRQLRFMDDKEARKVKKRLLEIGEIENGLKTVKNRLIQANLRLVINIAKKYLNRGLSFLDLIQEGNMGLMKAAEKYDYQKGYKFSTYSTWWIRQAITRAIADYARTIRVPVHVLETMNKITKVTISLFQELGREPNLDEISLKAGLPLEKVRKIMKVSNEPISIETPIGDDESKLGDFIADPKSPSPFNELVSISLKEEIDKVLSTLTPREEKVIRMRLGIGEKTDYTLEEVGEVFGLTRERIRQIEAKALRKLKHPSRRKRLESFLE
;
A
#
# COMPACT_ATOMS: atom_id res chain seq x y z
N MET A 1 32.94 -15.99 -8.04
CA MET A 1 33.36 -14.57 -8.12
C MET A 1 33.30 -14.19 -9.59
N GLU A 2 32.09 -14.08 -10.15
CA GLU A 2 31.95 -13.63 -11.53
C GLU A 2 32.30 -12.15 -11.59
N ARG A 3 33.32 -11.85 -12.38
CA ARG A 3 33.75 -10.48 -12.70
C ARG A 3 32.57 -9.79 -13.38
N PHE A 4 32.27 -8.58 -12.93
CA PHE A 4 31.36 -7.66 -13.62
C PHE A 4 31.63 -7.71 -15.13
N PRO A 5 30.61 -7.91 -15.98
CA PRO A 5 30.80 -7.92 -17.42
C PRO A 5 31.44 -6.60 -17.83
N SER A 6 32.67 -6.72 -18.32
CA SER A 6 33.51 -5.64 -18.77
C SER A 6 33.09 -5.26 -20.18
N GLU A 7 32.05 -4.43 -20.34
CA GLU A 7 31.82 -3.75 -21.60
C GLU A 7 31.11 -2.40 -21.44
N ARG A 8 31.54 -1.49 -22.31
CA ARG A 8 31.54 -0.04 -22.18
C ARG A 8 30.16 0.58 -22.48
N THR A 9 29.92 1.72 -21.84
CA THR A 9 28.97 2.80 -22.20
C THR A 9 27.45 2.57 -22.17
N ASP A 10 26.90 1.39 -22.45
CA ASP A 10 25.43 1.25 -22.57
C ASP A 10 24.74 0.59 -21.37
N ASN A 11 25.53 0.13 -20.39
CA ASN A 11 24.98 -0.47 -19.19
C ASN A 11 24.50 0.61 -18.20
N ILE A 12 23.18 0.73 -18.04
CA ILE A 12 22.51 1.64 -17.09
C ILE A 12 23.11 1.52 -15.68
N ILE A 13 23.53 0.31 -15.28
CA ILE A 13 24.19 0.06 -13.99
C ILE A 13 25.51 0.84 -13.91
N TRP A 14 26.31 0.85 -14.97
CA TRP A 14 27.59 1.54 -15.00
C TRP A 14 27.41 3.06 -14.98
N ALA A 15 26.45 3.60 -15.73
CA ALA A 15 26.09 5.01 -15.68
C ALA A 15 25.71 5.44 -14.26
N TYR A 16 24.86 4.66 -13.60
CA TYR A 16 24.45 4.88 -12.22
C TYR A 16 25.62 4.82 -11.22
N LEU A 17 26.50 3.81 -11.33
CA LEU A 17 27.69 3.69 -10.48
C LEU A 17 28.66 4.86 -10.67
N LYS A 18 28.84 5.33 -11.91
CA LYS A 18 29.68 6.49 -12.23
C LYS A 18 29.14 7.76 -11.59
N ASP A 19 27.84 8.00 -11.65
CA ASP A 19 27.23 9.20 -11.06
C ASP A 19 27.33 9.21 -9.54
N ILE A 20 27.14 8.08 -8.88
CA ILE A 20 27.36 7.96 -7.42
C ILE A 20 28.85 8.06 -7.06
N GLY A 21 29.72 7.67 -7.99
CA GLY A 21 31.16 7.87 -7.88
C GLY A 21 31.56 9.35 -7.72
N ARG A 22 30.78 10.28 -8.31
CA ARG A 22 31.04 11.72 -8.26
C ARG A 22 30.70 12.38 -6.92
N VAL A 23 29.80 11.79 -6.15
CA VAL A 23 29.39 12.33 -4.85
C VAL A 23 30.45 11.98 -3.79
N SER A 24 30.91 12.98 -3.04
CA SER A 24 31.85 12.79 -1.94
C SER A 24 31.19 12.06 -0.77
N LEU A 25 31.98 11.23 -0.07
CA LEU A 25 31.57 10.62 1.18
C LEU A 25 31.47 11.70 2.26
N LEU A 26 30.54 11.53 3.19
CA LEU A 26 30.42 12.39 4.37
C LEU A 26 31.31 11.85 5.49
N ASN A 27 31.96 12.75 6.21
CA ASN A 27 32.59 12.42 7.49
C ASN A 27 31.55 12.48 8.64
N SER A 28 31.91 11.98 9.83
CA SER A 28 30.97 11.94 10.97
C SER A 28 30.53 13.32 11.46
N GLU A 29 31.38 14.35 11.33
CA GLU A 29 31.03 15.72 11.71
C GLU A 29 30.05 16.34 10.70
N GLU A 30 30.24 16.10 9.41
CA GLU A 30 29.35 16.54 8.35
C GLU A 30 27.98 15.86 8.44
N GLU A 31 27.93 14.56 8.77
CA GLU A 31 26.67 13.86 9.05
C GLU A 31 25.92 14.52 10.22
N TYR A 32 26.63 14.83 11.30
CA TYR A 32 26.06 15.53 12.45
C TYR A 32 25.57 16.94 12.06
N MET A 33 26.37 17.71 11.31
CA MET A 33 26.00 19.06 10.87
C MET A 33 24.78 19.05 9.95
N ILE A 34 24.66 18.06 9.06
CA ILE A 34 23.48 17.88 8.23
C ILE A 34 22.26 17.53 9.08
N ALA A 35 22.38 16.59 10.01
CA ALA A 35 21.27 16.17 10.88
C ALA A 35 20.80 17.33 11.77
N LYS A 36 21.73 18.08 12.35
CA LYS A 36 21.44 19.29 13.14
C LYS A 36 20.74 20.37 12.31
N ARG A 37 21.23 20.63 11.09
CA ARG A 37 20.60 21.59 10.17
C ARG A 37 19.18 21.19 9.79
N ILE A 38 18.91 19.88 9.67
CA ILE A 38 17.56 19.37 9.44
C ILE A 38 16.67 19.65 10.65
N GLU A 39 17.12 19.32 11.85
CA GLU A 39 16.36 19.56 13.08
C GLU A 39 16.06 21.06 13.28
N ASP A 40 17.07 21.92 13.10
CA ASP A 40 16.95 23.36 13.24
C ASP A 40 15.97 23.94 12.21
N GLY A 41 16.01 23.49 10.95
CA GLY A 41 15.05 23.93 9.95
C GLY A 41 13.62 23.46 10.21
N GLU A 42 13.41 22.22 10.67
CA GLU A 42 12.09 21.73 11.06
C GLU A 42 11.54 22.46 12.30
N ARG A 43 12.42 22.88 13.22
CA ARG A 43 12.10 23.74 14.35
C ARG A 43 11.68 25.14 13.89
N MET A 44 12.45 25.75 12.97
CA MET A 44 12.11 27.05 12.39
C MET A 44 10.76 27.03 11.67
N ILE A 45 10.48 26.01 10.86
CA ILE A 45 9.18 25.86 10.17
C ILE A 45 8.03 25.80 11.18
N ARG A 46 8.16 24.99 12.25
CA ARG A 46 7.13 24.91 13.31
C ARG A 46 6.91 26.26 13.98
N ASN A 47 7.98 26.96 14.35
CA ASN A 47 7.89 28.26 15.01
C ASN A 47 7.23 29.31 14.10
N LEU A 48 7.57 29.34 12.80
CA LEU A 48 6.97 30.26 11.83
C LEU A 48 5.49 29.93 11.58
N LEU A 49 5.15 28.65 11.50
CA LEU A 49 3.77 28.20 11.29
C LEU A 49 2.88 28.57 12.47
N PHE A 50 3.28 28.24 13.70
CA PHE A 50 2.48 28.48 14.91
C PHE A 50 2.63 29.91 15.47
N ASP A 51 3.41 30.80 14.84
CA ASP A 51 3.30 32.25 15.07
C ASP A 51 2.07 32.84 14.35
N LEU A 52 1.42 32.09 13.46
CA LEU A 52 0.18 32.49 12.80
C LEU A 52 -1.07 32.12 13.64
N PRO A 53 -1.96 33.07 13.93
CA PRO A 53 -3.20 32.79 14.69
C PRO A 53 -4.07 31.70 14.05
N HIS A 54 -4.18 31.72 12.72
CA HIS A 54 -4.93 30.74 11.93
C HIS A 54 -4.40 29.31 12.11
N ALA A 55 -3.08 29.11 12.19
CA ALA A 55 -2.50 27.80 12.42
C ALA A 55 -2.84 27.25 13.81
N ILE A 56 -3.02 28.12 14.81
CA ILE A 56 -3.43 27.74 16.16
C ILE A 56 -4.92 27.40 16.22
N GLN A 57 -5.75 28.11 15.46
CA GLN A 57 -7.18 27.76 15.31
C GLN A 57 -7.32 26.35 14.73
N GLU A 58 -6.55 26.02 13.69
CA GLU A 58 -6.51 24.66 13.13
C GLU A 58 -6.04 23.62 14.15
N LEU A 59 -5.05 23.97 14.97
CA LEU A 59 -4.58 23.12 16.06
C LEU A 59 -5.69 22.83 17.08
N MET A 60 -6.54 23.83 17.37
CA MET A 60 -7.71 23.69 18.24
C MET A 60 -8.80 22.82 17.62
N GLU A 61 -9.02 22.92 16.30
CA GLU A 61 -9.93 22.01 15.60
C GLU A 61 -9.47 20.56 15.76
N ILE A 62 -8.19 20.28 15.55
CA ILE A 62 -7.60 18.95 15.75
C ILE A 62 -7.80 18.49 17.19
N ALA A 63 -7.57 19.36 18.19
CA ALA A 63 -7.83 19.03 19.59
C ALA A 63 -9.30 18.69 19.86
N SER A 64 -10.23 19.37 19.19
CA SER A 64 -11.67 19.11 19.32
C SER A 64 -12.06 17.77 18.70
N LEU A 65 -11.47 17.41 17.55
CA LEU A 65 -11.70 16.15 16.87
C LEU A 65 -11.13 14.97 17.65
N LEU A 66 -9.96 15.15 18.27
CA LEU A 66 -9.38 14.19 19.20
C LEU A 66 -10.32 13.96 20.40
N LYS A 67 -10.85 15.02 21.02
CA LYS A 67 -11.82 14.90 22.13
C LYS A 67 -13.10 14.15 21.74
N LYS A 68 -13.56 14.30 20.50
CA LYS A 68 -14.74 13.63 19.95
C LYS A 68 -14.46 12.21 19.44
N GLU A 69 -13.23 11.72 19.58
CA GLU A 69 -12.80 10.40 19.07
C GLU A 69 -12.97 10.24 17.54
N ALA A 70 -12.98 11.34 16.80
CA ALA A 70 -13.13 11.35 15.35
C ALA A 70 -11.79 11.06 14.61
N ILE A 71 -10.66 11.26 15.29
CA ILE A 71 -9.31 11.05 14.76
C ILE A 71 -8.50 10.24 15.76
N ASN A 72 -7.68 9.30 15.26
CA ASN A 72 -6.77 8.52 16.09
C ASN A 72 -5.54 9.36 16.49
N ILE A 73 -5.11 9.25 17.75
CA ILE A 73 -3.92 9.96 18.25
C ILE A 73 -2.64 9.60 17.50
N VAL A 74 -2.54 8.37 16.98
CA VAL A 74 -1.40 7.87 16.17
C VAL A 74 -1.20 8.72 14.91
N ASP A 75 -2.29 9.17 14.29
CA ASP A 75 -2.20 9.99 13.08
C ASP A 75 -1.69 11.40 13.38
N VAL A 76 -1.88 11.87 14.62
CA VAL A 76 -1.57 13.25 15.04
C VAL A 76 -0.15 13.40 15.57
N VAL A 77 0.33 12.47 16.40
CA VAL A 77 1.60 12.57 17.13
C VAL A 77 2.60 11.50 16.68
N LYS A 78 3.85 11.88 16.43
CA LYS A 78 4.93 10.96 16.05
C LYS A 78 5.36 10.08 17.23
N ASN A 79 5.91 8.90 16.91
CA ASN A 79 6.50 7.92 17.85
C ASN A 79 5.52 7.28 18.84
N ILE A 80 4.25 7.20 18.47
CA ILE A 80 3.27 6.34 19.14
C ILE A 80 3.40 4.95 18.53
N ASP A 81 3.90 4.00 19.32
CA ASP A 81 4.24 2.63 18.88
C ASP A 81 2.97 1.81 18.59
N GLU A 82 2.52 1.75 17.33
CA GLU A 82 1.24 1.15 16.89
C GLU A 82 0.96 -0.29 17.42
N LEU A 83 1.99 -1.05 17.77
CA LEU A 83 1.91 -2.46 18.12
C LEU A 83 1.68 -2.73 19.63
N ASN A 84 1.79 -1.72 20.50
CA ASN A 84 1.80 -1.89 21.97
C ASN A 84 0.85 -0.93 22.73
N TYR A 85 -0.28 -0.52 22.15
CA TYR A 85 -1.20 0.41 22.81
C TYR A 85 -2.40 -0.27 23.46
N SER A 86 -2.58 -0.05 24.76
CA SER A 86 -3.86 -0.26 25.44
C SER A 86 -4.75 0.97 25.23
N LYS A 87 -6.09 0.79 25.21
CA LYS A 87 -7.06 1.89 25.19
C LYS A 87 -6.83 2.92 26.31
N LYS A 88 -6.34 2.46 27.48
CA LYS A 88 -6.01 3.34 28.61
C LYS A 88 -4.82 4.27 28.33
N ASP A 89 -3.84 3.81 27.56
CA ASP A 89 -2.68 4.63 27.18
C ASP A 89 -3.09 5.65 26.14
N GLU A 90 -3.92 5.28 25.16
CA GLU A 90 -4.47 6.17 24.15
C GLU A 90 -5.18 7.39 24.77
N ASP A 91 -6.03 7.16 25.77
CA ASP A 91 -6.71 8.22 26.52
C ASP A 91 -5.73 9.16 27.24
N LYS A 92 -4.65 8.62 27.80
CA LYS A 92 -3.61 9.39 28.50
C LYS A 92 -2.86 10.30 27.53
N TYR A 93 -2.45 9.76 26.38
CA TYR A 93 -1.79 10.56 25.34
C TYR A 93 -2.72 11.62 24.79
N ARG A 94 -3.99 11.28 24.51
CA ARG A 94 -5.00 12.24 24.06
C ARG A 94 -5.17 13.40 25.04
N LYS A 95 -5.38 13.11 26.33
CA LYS A 95 -5.53 14.15 27.37
C LYS A 95 -4.29 15.03 27.47
N LYS A 96 -3.10 14.43 27.41
CA LYS A 96 -1.82 15.17 27.43
C LYS A 96 -1.68 16.09 26.22
N THR A 97 -1.95 15.59 25.01
CA THR A 97 -1.87 16.36 23.76
C THR A 97 -2.85 17.52 23.80
N VAL A 98 -4.11 17.30 24.18
CA VAL A 98 -5.10 18.37 24.33
C VAL A 98 -4.66 19.44 25.34
N SER A 99 -4.07 19.04 26.47
CA SER A 99 -3.55 19.97 27.48
C SER A 99 -2.41 20.83 26.94
N LEU A 100 -1.50 20.24 26.16
CA LEU A 100 -0.41 20.96 25.51
C LEU A 100 -0.94 21.97 24.49
N ILE A 101 -1.94 21.57 23.68
CA ILE A 101 -2.57 22.45 22.69
C ILE A 101 -3.23 23.66 23.36
N ASN A 102 -3.99 23.44 24.42
CA ASN A 102 -4.60 24.54 25.19
C ASN A 102 -3.53 25.46 25.82
N SER A 103 -2.40 24.90 26.26
CA SER A 103 -1.29 25.68 26.80
C SER A 103 -0.64 26.56 25.72
N ILE A 104 -0.44 26.02 24.51
CA ILE A 104 0.07 26.77 23.35
C ILE A 104 -0.88 27.91 22.98
N LYS A 105 -2.19 27.65 22.96
CA LYS A 105 -3.22 28.67 22.71
C LYS A 105 -3.13 29.82 23.73
N ASN A 106 -3.16 29.50 25.02
CA ASN A 106 -3.10 30.50 26.10
C ASN A 106 -1.80 31.33 26.05
N GLN A 107 -0.69 30.70 25.66
CA GLN A 107 0.59 31.40 25.50
C GLN A 107 0.60 32.31 24.28
N HIS A 108 -0.05 31.91 23.18
CA HIS A 108 -0.17 32.75 21.98
C HIS A 108 -1.09 33.96 22.22
N GLU A 109 -2.21 33.79 22.91
CA GLU A 109 -3.08 34.92 23.29
C GLU A 109 -2.32 35.95 24.14
N LYS A 110 -1.58 35.50 25.15
CA LYS A 110 -0.70 36.35 25.96
C LYS A 110 0.38 37.05 25.12
N LYS A 111 0.91 36.37 24.09
CA LYS A 111 1.91 36.93 23.16
C LYS A 111 1.31 38.08 22.34
N GLU A 112 0.09 37.91 21.84
CA GLU A 112 -0.63 38.94 21.08
C GLU A 112 -1.04 40.12 21.97
N GLU A 113 -1.49 39.89 23.21
CA GLU A 113 -1.76 40.96 24.18
C GLU A 113 -0.49 41.80 24.48
N LEU A 114 0.64 41.13 24.72
CA LEU A 114 1.92 41.80 24.94
C LEU A 114 2.38 42.60 23.71
N ARG A 115 2.18 42.07 22.49
CA ARG A 115 2.46 42.78 21.23
C ARG A 115 1.59 44.04 21.11
N ARG A 116 0.29 43.96 21.40
CA ARG A 116 -0.63 45.12 21.37
C ARG A 116 -0.25 46.18 22.39
N ASN A 117 0.10 45.77 23.61
CA ASN A 117 0.46 46.68 24.69
C ASN A 117 1.82 47.37 24.43
N SER A 118 2.78 46.69 23.79
CA SER A 118 4.11 47.25 23.51
C SER A 118 4.13 48.46 22.55
N VAL A 119 3.03 48.74 21.84
CA VAL A 119 2.88 49.93 20.97
C VAL A 119 2.61 51.21 21.77
N LYS A 120 2.21 51.11 23.05
CA LYS A 120 1.69 52.24 23.86
C LYS A 120 2.53 52.64 25.09
N VAL A 121 3.76 52.11 25.30
CA VAL A 121 4.48 52.27 26.58
C VAL A 121 5.94 52.75 26.45
N ASN A 122 6.44 53.36 27.53
CA ASN A 122 7.81 53.87 27.74
C ASN A 122 8.93 52.86 27.44
N GLU A 123 10.15 53.35 27.19
CA GLU A 123 11.34 52.55 26.82
C GLU A 123 11.72 51.46 27.85
N ALA A 124 11.58 51.73 29.15
CA ALA A 124 11.89 50.78 30.21
C ALA A 124 10.89 49.60 30.24
N THR A 125 9.60 49.88 30.06
CA THR A 125 8.54 48.88 29.93
C THR A 125 8.65 48.09 28.63
N LYS A 126 9.16 48.70 27.56
CA LYS A 126 9.44 48.02 26.29
C LYS A 126 10.52 46.94 26.45
N LYS A 127 11.63 47.24 27.12
CA LYS A 127 12.69 46.26 27.45
C LYS A 127 12.19 45.12 28.35
N LEU A 128 11.32 45.41 29.33
CA LEU A 128 10.72 44.39 30.18
C LEU A 128 9.74 43.48 29.40
N ASN A 129 8.92 44.07 28.54
CA ASN A 129 7.98 43.33 27.69
C ASN A 129 8.73 42.46 26.65
N GLU A 130 9.84 42.94 26.09
CA GLU A 130 10.71 42.14 25.21
C GLU A 130 11.31 40.92 25.93
N LYS A 131 11.77 41.07 27.19
CA LYS A 131 12.24 39.93 28.00
C LYS A 131 11.12 38.92 28.26
N LYS A 132 9.92 39.39 28.61
CA LYS A 132 8.74 38.53 28.82
C LYS A 132 8.32 37.81 27.53
N LEU A 133 8.39 38.50 26.38
CA LEU A 133 8.07 37.94 25.07
C LEU A 133 9.04 36.81 24.71
N LYS A 134 10.35 37.02 24.87
CA LYS A 134 11.38 35.99 24.64
C LYS A 134 11.18 34.76 25.54
N ALA A 135 10.83 34.96 26.80
CA ALA A 135 10.54 33.86 27.72
C ALA A 135 9.29 33.07 27.32
N LEU A 136 8.25 33.75 26.82
CA LEU A 136 7.04 33.11 26.29
C LEU A 136 7.32 32.35 25.00
N GLU A 137 8.10 32.94 24.08
CA GLU A 137 8.51 32.28 22.84
C GLU A 137 9.26 30.98 23.10
N LYS A 138 10.20 30.99 24.04
CA LYS A 138 10.92 29.78 24.46
C LYS A 138 9.98 28.70 25.02
N LYS A 139 9.00 29.09 25.84
CA LYS A 139 8.00 28.15 26.38
C LYS A 139 7.07 27.57 25.31
N VAL A 140 6.66 28.39 24.33
CA VAL A 140 5.86 27.92 23.19
C VAL A 140 6.66 26.94 22.36
N GLU A 141 7.93 27.25 22.10
CA GLU A 141 8.85 26.38 21.37
C GLU A 141 9.04 25.02 22.07
N GLU A 142 9.28 25.01 23.39
CA GLU A 142 9.36 23.79 24.19
C GLU A 142 8.06 22.96 24.11
N ASN A 143 6.89 23.61 24.18
CA ASN A 143 5.60 22.94 24.05
C ASN A 143 5.37 22.37 22.64
N LEU A 144 5.79 23.08 21.58
CA LEU A 144 5.69 22.63 20.19
C LEU A 144 6.62 21.45 19.89
N ILE A 145 7.81 21.43 20.50
CA ILE A 145 8.72 20.28 20.43
C ILE A 145 8.07 19.07 21.12
N ASN A 146 7.54 19.25 22.32
CA ASN A 146 6.87 18.19 23.09
C ASN A 146 5.59 17.66 22.43
N LEU A 147 4.91 18.48 21.63
CA LEU A 147 3.71 18.08 20.87
C LEU A 147 4.06 17.04 19.78
N ASN A 148 5.28 17.10 19.24
CA ASN A 148 5.83 16.14 18.28
C ASN A 148 4.87 15.74 17.14
N LEU A 149 4.24 16.74 16.50
CA LEU A 149 3.25 16.51 15.45
C LEU A 149 3.80 15.75 14.24
N ASN A 150 2.95 14.93 13.63
CA ASN A 150 3.24 14.25 12.38
C ASN A 150 3.43 15.24 11.23
N LYS A 151 4.33 14.94 10.28
CA LYS A 151 4.61 15.83 9.13
C LYS A 151 3.35 16.03 8.28
N LYS A 152 2.54 14.98 8.12
CA LYS A 152 1.26 15.02 7.39
C LYS A 152 0.30 16.05 7.98
N VAL A 153 0.22 16.13 9.31
CA VAL A 153 -0.63 17.11 10.01
C VAL A 153 -0.13 18.53 9.79
N LEU A 154 1.19 18.75 9.85
CA LEU A 154 1.76 20.06 9.55
C LEU A 154 1.47 20.50 8.10
N GLU A 155 1.61 19.60 7.13
CA GLU A 155 1.26 19.85 5.73
C GLU A 155 -0.24 20.15 5.55
N GLU A 156 -1.11 19.46 6.30
CA GLU A 156 -2.56 19.71 6.29
C GLU A 156 -2.91 21.07 6.88
N ILE A 157 -2.31 21.46 8.00
CA ILE A 157 -2.46 22.79 8.59
C ILE A 157 -2.01 23.87 7.58
N ILE A 158 -0.86 23.69 6.94
CA ILE A 158 -0.37 24.62 5.91
C ILE A 158 -1.37 24.76 4.76
N ARG A 159 -1.93 23.64 4.26
CA ARG A 159 -2.94 23.66 3.19
C ARG A 159 -4.22 24.37 3.62
N LYS A 160 -4.70 24.16 4.85
CA LYS A 160 -5.88 24.84 5.36
C LYS A 160 -5.66 26.34 5.54
N VAL A 161 -4.51 26.75 6.11
CA VAL A 161 -4.11 28.16 6.22
C VAL A 161 -4.01 28.81 4.84
N GLN A 162 -3.48 28.10 3.83
CA GLN A 162 -3.46 28.56 2.44
C GLN A 162 -4.86 28.75 1.83
N ARG A 163 -5.84 27.88 2.16
CA ARG A 163 -7.23 28.05 1.71
C ARG A 163 -7.89 29.27 2.37
N GLN A 164 -7.65 29.47 3.66
CA GLN A 164 -8.18 30.61 4.41
C GLN A 164 -7.64 31.95 3.88
N LEU A 165 -6.45 31.97 3.26
CA LEU A 165 -5.87 33.16 2.64
C LEU A 165 -6.81 33.86 1.63
N ARG A 166 -7.73 33.11 0.99
CA ARG A 166 -8.69 33.65 0.03
C ARG A 166 -9.77 34.55 0.65
N PHE A 167 -9.99 34.45 1.96
CA PHE A 167 -11.05 35.13 2.69
C PHE A 167 -10.51 36.13 3.73
N MET A 168 -9.19 36.38 3.74
CA MET A 168 -8.54 37.29 4.70
C MET A 168 -8.46 38.72 4.18
N ASP A 169 -8.43 39.67 5.12
CA ASP A 169 -8.13 41.08 4.83
C ASP A 169 -6.73 41.25 4.23
N ASP A 170 -6.57 42.22 3.31
CA ASP A 170 -5.34 42.45 2.54
C ASP A 170 -4.07 42.56 3.40
N LYS A 171 -4.16 43.18 4.59
CA LYS A 171 -3.00 43.36 5.49
C LYS A 171 -2.59 42.07 6.17
N GLU A 172 -3.54 41.25 6.60
CA GLU A 172 -3.28 39.96 7.24
C GLU A 172 -2.83 38.93 6.20
N ALA A 173 -3.49 38.92 5.03
CA ALA A 173 -3.12 38.08 3.90
C ALA A 173 -1.66 38.29 3.47
N ARG A 174 -1.18 39.55 3.42
CA ARG A 174 0.24 39.84 3.14
C ARG A 174 1.19 39.25 4.18
N LYS A 175 0.86 39.35 5.48
CA LYS A 175 1.67 38.80 6.57
C LYS A 175 1.74 37.27 6.50
N VAL A 176 0.60 36.62 6.30
CA VAL A 176 0.50 35.16 6.16
C VAL A 176 1.25 34.69 4.91
N LYS A 177 1.08 35.36 3.77
CA LYS A 177 1.78 35.03 2.52
C LYS A 177 3.29 35.12 2.66
N LYS A 178 3.80 36.17 3.34
CA LYS A 178 5.24 36.30 3.63
C LYS A 178 5.76 35.13 4.45
N ARG A 179 5.05 34.75 5.53
CA ARG A 179 5.43 33.60 6.36
C ARG A 179 5.40 32.27 5.62
N LEU A 180 4.40 32.07 4.77
CA LEU A 180 4.31 30.86 3.94
C LEU A 180 5.44 30.76 2.92
N LEU A 181 5.86 31.89 2.33
CA LEU A 181 7.05 31.96 1.46
C LEU A 181 8.32 31.59 2.23
N GLU A 182 8.54 32.17 3.42
CA GLU A 182 9.67 31.83 4.30
C GLU A 182 9.71 30.33 4.62
N ILE A 183 8.54 29.74 4.94
CA ILE A 183 8.42 28.29 5.20
C ILE A 183 8.81 27.48 3.95
N GLY A 184 8.34 27.87 2.77
CA GLY A 184 8.65 27.18 1.50
C GLY A 184 10.14 27.23 1.13
N GLU A 185 10.81 28.37 1.38
CA GLU A 185 12.26 28.51 1.17
C GLU A 185 13.05 27.59 2.09
N ILE A 186 12.69 27.54 3.38
CA ILE A 186 13.32 26.63 4.36
C ILE A 186 13.07 25.18 3.97
N GLU A 187 11.85 24.81 3.56
CA GLU A 187 11.52 23.44 3.16
C GLU A 187 12.35 22.99 1.93
N ASN A 188 12.50 23.87 0.94
CA ASN A 188 13.36 23.59 -0.22
C ASN A 188 14.84 23.44 0.19
N GLY A 189 15.33 24.30 1.09
CA GLY A 189 16.67 24.18 1.67
C GLY A 189 16.87 22.87 2.45
N LEU A 190 15.86 22.43 3.20
CA LEU A 190 15.89 21.15 3.92
C LEU A 190 15.90 19.96 2.95
N LYS A 191 15.14 20.03 1.85
CA LYS A 191 15.10 18.99 0.83
C LYS A 191 16.47 18.79 0.18
N THR A 192 17.17 19.88 -0.15
CA THR A 192 18.52 19.77 -0.73
C THR A 192 19.52 19.16 0.26
N VAL A 193 19.45 19.53 1.53
CA VAL A 193 20.29 18.96 2.60
C VAL A 193 19.99 17.48 2.84
N LYS A 194 18.71 17.09 2.89
CA LYS A 194 18.29 15.68 2.97
C LYS A 194 18.77 14.87 1.76
N ASN A 195 18.61 15.42 0.56
CA ASN A 195 19.10 14.80 -0.67
C ASN A 195 20.61 14.57 -0.64
N ARG A 196 21.39 15.53 -0.11
CA ARG A 196 22.84 15.38 0.08
C ARG A 196 23.18 14.23 1.03
N LEU A 197 22.45 14.10 2.15
CA LEU A 197 22.63 12.99 3.09
C LEU A 197 22.38 11.63 2.42
N ILE A 198 21.30 11.53 1.64
CA ILE A 198 20.93 10.31 0.91
C ILE A 198 21.98 9.99 -0.16
N GLN A 199 22.35 10.97 -0.99
CA GLN A 199 23.29 10.79 -2.10
C GLN A 199 24.67 10.30 -1.63
N ALA A 200 25.19 10.85 -0.53
CA ALA A 200 26.46 10.41 0.04
C ALA A 200 26.44 8.95 0.52
N ASN A 201 25.27 8.42 0.85
CA ASN A 201 25.07 7.07 1.39
C ASN A 201 24.58 6.05 0.35
N LEU A 202 24.41 6.41 -0.94
CA LEU A 202 23.97 5.47 -1.98
C LEU A 202 24.92 4.28 -2.16
N ARG A 203 26.23 4.47 -1.90
CA ARG A 203 27.23 3.38 -1.96
C ARG A 203 26.97 2.29 -0.92
N LEU A 204 26.42 2.65 0.25
CA LEU A 204 26.05 1.68 1.27
C LEU A 204 24.92 0.77 0.77
N VAL A 205 23.93 1.33 0.07
CA VAL A 205 22.81 0.58 -0.51
C VAL A 205 23.32 -0.47 -1.49
N ILE A 206 24.22 -0.08 -2.40
CA ILE A 206 24.84 -0.99 -3.36
C ILE A 206 25.55 -2.15 -2.65
N ASN A 207 26.32 -1.87 -1.59
CA ASN A 207 27.04 -2.90 -0.83
C ASN A 207 26.08 -3.89 -0.15
N ILE A 208 24.94 -3.40 0.36
CA ILE A 208 23.91 -4.26 0.96
C ILE A 208 23.18 -5.07 -0.11
N ALA A 209 22.76 -4.43 -1.21
CA ALA A 209 22.00 -5.05 -2.30
C ALA A 209 22.76 -6.21 -2.98
N LYS A 210 24.09 -6.12 -3.07
CA LYS A 210 24.93 -7.21 -3.60
C LYS A 210 24.71 -8.57 -2.92
N LYS A 211 24.32 -8.58 -1.64
CA LYS A 211 24.04 -9.83 -0.88
C LYS A 211 22.72 -10.49 -1.27
N TYR A 212 21.87 -9.79 -2.02
CA TYR A 212 20.53 -10.22 -2.42
C TYR A 212 20.41 -10.50 -3.92
N LEU A 213 21.54 -10.55 -4.64
CA LEU A 213 21.59 -10.97 -6.03
C LEU A 213 21.02 -12.38 -6.21
N ASN A 214 20.46 -12.64 -7.40
CA ASN A 214 19.92 -13.94 -7.80
C ASN A 214 18.75 -14.44 -6.93
N ARG A 215 17.97 -13.52 -6.36
CA ARG A 215 16.74 -13.82 -5.60
C ARG A 215 15.45 -13.49 -6.37
N GLY A 216 15.50 -13.45 -7.69
CA GLY A 216 14.35 -13.20 -8.58
C GLY A 216 14.10 -11.75 -8.97
N LEU A 217 14.85 -10.77 -8.43
CA LEU A 217 14.79 -9.37 -8.84
C LEU A 217 16.09 -8.91 -9.51
N SER A 218 15.98 -7.95 -10.44
CA SER A 218 17.14 -7.30 -11.06
C SER A 218 17.96 -6.54 -10.03
N PHE A 219 19.26 -6.41 -10.27
CA PHE A 219 20.15 -5.68 -9.37
C PHE A 219 19.76 -4.20 -9.24
N LEU A 220 19.31 -3.57 -10.33
CA LEU A 220 18.83 -2.19 -10.30
C LEU A 220 17.59 -2.05 -9.41
N ASP A 221 16.65 -2.98 -9.50
CA ASP A 221 15.43 -2.96 -8.69
C ASP A 221 15.76 -3.11 -7.20
N LEU A 222 16.65 -4.04 -6.86
CA LEU A 222 17.14 -4.21 -5.49
C LEU A 222 17.81 -2.92 -4.96
N ILE A 223 18.58 -2.23 -5.81
CA ILE A 223 19.19 -0.94 -5.45
C ILE A 223 18.10 0.12 -5.23
N GLN A 224 17.11 0.24 -6.11
CA GLN A 224 16.08 1.27 -5.99
C GLN A 224 15.20 1.07 -4.75
N GLU A 225 14.80 -0.18 -4.48
CA GLU A 225 14.08 -0.51 -3.26
C GLU A 225 14.92 -0.26 -2.00
N GLY A 226 16.21 -0.55 -2.08
CA GLY A 226 17.18 -0.16 -1.05
C GLY A 226 17.30 1.35 -0.86
N ASN A 227 17.27 2.13 -1.95
CA ASN A 227 17.30 3.60 -1.90
C ASN A 227 16.03 4.14 -1.25
N MET A 228 14.86 3.56 -1.54
CA MET A 228 13.61 3.90 -0.84
C MET A 228 13.71 3.59 0.67
N GLY A 229 14.36 2.49 1.05
CA GLY A 229 14.69 2.17 2.44
C GLY A 229 15.61 3.22 3.08
N LEU A 230 16.66 3.66 2.37
CA LEU A 230 17.57 4.71 2.82
C LEU A 230 16.87 6.07 3.00
N MET A 231 15.96 6.43 2.08
CA MET A 231 15.15 7.65 2.22
C MET A 231 14.29 7.61 3.49
N LYS A 232 13.63 6.49 3.76
CA LYS A 232 12.87 6.28 5.01
C LYS A 232 13.76 6.37 6.25
N ALA A 233 14.98 5.84 6.17
CA ALA A 233 15.95 5.98 7.26
C ALA A 233 16.32 7.45 7.48
N ALA A 234 16.62 8.20 6.42
CA ALA A 234 16.96 9.62 6.51
C ALA A 234 15.82 10.48 7.10
N GLU A 235 14.56 10.13 6.84
CA GLU A 235 13.40 10.83 7.43
C GLU A 235 13.21 10.56 8.92
N LYS A 236 13.55 9.36 9.39
CA LYS A 236 13.35 8.92 10.78
C LYS A 236 14.62 8.92 11.63
N TYR A 237 15.73 9.37 11.07
CA TYR A 237 17.01 9.34 11.75
C TYR A 237 17.06 10.38 12.86
N ASP A 238 17.53 9.94 14.03
CA ASP A 238 17.70 10.77 15.21
C ASP A 238 19.16 10.67 15.67
N TYR A 239 19.90 11.75 15.46
CA TYR A 239 21.33 11.82 15.79
C TYR A 239 21.57 11.92 17.30
N GLN A 240 20.58 12.32 18.11
CA GLN A 240 20.73 12.49 19.56
C GLN A 240 20.93 11.14 20.27
N LYS A 241 20.53 10.04 19.63
CA LYS A 241 20.74 8.68 20.13
C LYS A 241 22.20 8.19 20.02
N GLY A 242 23.09 8.95 19.36
CA GLY A 242 24.53 8.66 19.31
C GLY A 242 24.94 7.50 18.38
N TYR A 243 24.00 6.89 17.65
CA TYR A 243 24.31 5.85 16.67
C TYR A 243 24.66 6.47 15.30
N LYS A 244 25.63 5.89 14.60
CA LYS A 244 25.98 6.32 13.23
C LYS A 244 24.82 6.10 12.27
N PHE A 245 24.66 7.01 11.31
CA PHE A 245 23.60 6.94 10.30
C PHE A 245 23.68 5.65 9.45
N SER A 246 24.89 5.21 9.11
CA SER A 246 25.12 3.97 8.34
C SER A 246 24.63 2.71 9.06
N THR A 247 24.85 2.61 10.37
CA THR A 247 24.37 1.49 11.19
C THR A 247 22.84 1.45 11.22
N TYR A 248 22.21 2.59 11.46
CA TYR A 248 20.76 2.72 11.47
C TYR A 248 20.14 2.42 10.10
N SER A 249 20.69 3.00 9.04
CA SER A 249 20.20 2.85 7.66
C SER A 249 20.31 1.42 7.15
N THR A 250 21.32 0.67 7.59
CA THR A 250 21.51 -0.73 7.18
C THR A 250 20.27 -1.59 7.45
N TRP A 251 19.59 -1.37 8.59
CA TRP A 251 18.36 -2.08 8.92
C TRP A 251 17.23 -1.73 7.95
N TRP A 252 16.99 -0.45 7.71
CA TRP A 252 15.94 0.04 6.80
C TRP A 252 16.15 -0.39 5.35
N ILE A 253 17.38 -0.33 4.86
CA ILE A 253 17.76 -0.78 3.52
C ILE A 253 17.49 -2.29 3.39
N ARG A 254 17.94 -3.07 4.38
CA ARG A 254 17.72 -4.52 4.39
C ARG A 254 16.24 -4.87 4.41
N GLN A 255 15.46 -4.17 5.23
CA GLN A 255 14.03 -4.38 5.36
C GLN A 255 13.30 -4.08 4.05
N ALA A 256 13.63 -2.96 3.40
CA ALA A 256 13.05 -2.59 2.12
C ALA A 256 13.36 -3.62 1.03
N ILE A 257 14.63 -4.02 0.88
CA ILE A 257 15.06 -5.02 -0.10
C ILE A 257 14.39 -6.38 0.16
N THR A 258 14.39 -6.85 1.41
CA THR A 258 13.80 -8.15 1.76
C THR A 258 12.29 -8.16 1.51
N ARG A 259 11.61 -7.04 1.81
CA ARG A 259 10.19 -6.87 1.52
C ARG A 259 9.91 -6.84 0.03
N ALA A 260 10.69 -6.10 -0.75
CA ALA A 260 10.54 -6.03 -2.20
C ALA A 260 10.71 -7.41 -2.86
N ILE A 261 11.69 -8.20 -2.41
CA ILE A 261 11.85 -9.58 -2.89
C ILE A 261 10.62 -10.41 -2.57
N ALA A 262 10.08 -10.33 -1.35
CA ALA A 262 8.87 -11.05 -1.00
C ALA A 262 7.64 -10.61 -1.81
N ASP A 263 7.57 -9.31 -2.13
CA ASP A 263 6.42 -8.70 -2.78
C ASP A 263 6.42 -8.86 -4.31
N TYR A 264 7.59 -8.86 -4.95
CA TYR A 264 7.75 -8.73 -6.41
C TYR A 264 8.60 -9.81 -7.09
N ALA A 265 9.42 -10.60 -6.37
CA ALA A 265 10.34 -11.53 -7.02
C ALA A 265 9.67 -12.75 -7.68
N ARG A 266 8.40 -13.01 -7.36
CA ARG A 266 7.64 -14.15 -7.89
C ARG A 266 6.54 -13.67 -8.82
N THR A 267 6.31 -14.41 -9.91
CA THR A 267 5.21 -14.18 -10.86
C THR A 267 3.85 -14.22 -10.16
N ILE A 268 3.66 -15.17 -9.24
CA ILE A 268 2.48 -15.26 -8.38
C ILE A 268 2.89 -14.77 -7.00
N ARG A 269 2.28 -13.65 -6.58
CA ARG A 269 2.54 -13.04 -5.28
C ARG A 269 2.13 -13.98 -4.15
N VAL A 270 3.06 -14.25 -3.23
CA VAL A 270 2.84 -15.08 -2.04
C VAL A 270 2.96 -14.19 -0.79
N PRO A 271 2.06 -14.31 0.21
CA PRO A 271 2.15 -13.53 1.43
C PRO A 271 3.47 -13.77 2.21
N VAL A 272 3.97 -12.73 2.87
CA VAL A 272 5.28 -12.74 3.56
C VAL A 272 5.40 -13.88 4.58
N HIS A 273 4.37 -14.13 5.39
CA HIS A 273 4.40 -15.19 6.40
C HIS A 273 4.56 -16.59 5.78
N VAL A 274 4.03 -16.82 4.57
CA VAL A 274 4.20 -18.09 3.85
C VAL A 274 5.64 -18.22 3.37
N LEU A 275 6.23 -17.14 2.84
CA LEU A 275 7.64 -17.11 2.43
C LEU A 275 8.60 -17.33 3.61
N GLU A 276 8.29 -16.75 4.77
CA GLU A 276 9.04 -17.00 6.01
C GLU A 276 8.99 -18.47 6.41
N THR A 277 7.80 -19.10 6.37
CA THR A 277 7.68 -20.54 6.63
C THR A 277 8.41 -21.39 5.59
N MET A 278 8.41 -20.99 4.33
CA MET A 278 9.16 -21.65 3.25
C MET A 278 10.66 -21.59 3.52
N ASN A 279 11.21 -20.41 3.82
CA ASN A 279 12.62 -20.25 4.18
C ASN A 279 13.00 -21.05 5.43
N LYS A 280 12.09 -21.16 6.41
CA LYS A 280 12.29 -22.01 7.59
C LYS A 280 12.39 -23.47 7.19
N ILE A 281 11.48 -23.96 6.34
CA ILE A 281 11.50 -25.32 5.81
C ILE A 281 12.81 -25.56 5.07
N THR A 282 13.22 -24.69 4.13
CA THR A 282 14.48 -24.83 3.38
C THR A 282 15.71 -24.92 4.30
N LYS A 283 15.78 -24.10 5.36
CA LYS A 283 16.88 -24.17 6.34
C LYS A 283 16.90 -25.49 7.10
N VAL A 284 15.73 -25.98 7.53
CA VAL A 284 15.60 -27.27 8.22
C VAL A 284 15.96 -28.42 7.28
N THR A 285 15.52 -28.37 6.02
CA THR A 285 15.87 -29.36 4.98
C THR A 285 17.38 -29.43 4.77
N ILE A 286 18.07 -28.28 4.64
CA ILE A 286 19.55 -28.24 4.49
C ILE A 286 20.24 -28.83 5.73
N SER A 287 19.78 -28.48 6.93
CA SER A 287 20.34 -29.03 8.18
C SER A 287 20.11 -30.55 8.29
N LEU A 288 18.93 -31.05 7.94
CA LEU A 288 18.63 -32.49 7.94
C LEU A 288 19.44 -33.24 6.88
N PHE A 289 19.58 -32.66 5.69
CA PHE A 289 20.39 -33.24 4.63
C PHE A 289 21.84 -33.42 5.08
N GLN A 290 22.39 -32.43 5.78
CA GLN A 290 23.75 -32.49 6.34
C GLN A 290 23.89 -33.55 7.46
N GLU A 291 22.86 -33.74 8.30
CA GLU A 291 22.88 -34.72 9.39
C GLU A 291 22.65 -36.16 8.90
N LEU A 292 21.74 -36.36 7.94
CA LEU A 292 21.31 -37.67 7.47
C LEU A 292 22.14 -38.20 6.28
N GLY A 293 22.82 -37.32 5.55
CA GLY A 293 23.54 -37.68 4.32
C GLY A 293 22.64 -38.12 3.15
N ARG A 294 21.31 -37.95 3.30
CA ARG A 294 20.29 -38.25 2.29
C ARG A 294 19.21 -37.16 2.27
N GLU A 295 18.38 -37.15 1.23
CA GLU A 295 17.20 -36.27 1.21
C GLU A 295 16.25 -36.62 2.36
N PRO A 296 15.82 -35.62 3.16
CA PRO A 296 14.92 -35.84 4.29
C PRO A 296 13.48 -36.03 3.82
N ASN A 297 12.73 -36.89 4.52
CA ASN A 297 11.31 -37.09 4.25
C ASN A 297 10.47 -35.91 4.78
N LEU A 298 9.27 -35.70 4.22
CA LEU A 298 8.35 -34.63 4.64
C LEU A 298 7.98 -34.74 6.13
N ASP A 299 7.86 -35.96 6.66
CA ASP A 299 7.57 -36.21 8.07
C ASP A 299 8.72 -35.77 8.98
N GLU A 300 9.97 -36.03 8.58
CA GLU A 300 11.19 -35.63 9.31
C GLU A 300 11.33 -34.10 9.33
N ILE A 301 11.07 -33.46 8.18
CA ILE A 301 11.04 -31.99 8.05
C ILE A 301 9.96 -31.40 8.96
N SER A 302 8.76 -32.00 8.96
CA SER A 302 7.63 -31.57 9.79
C SER A 302 7.97 -31.58 11.28
N LEU A 303 8.58 -32.68 11.74
CA LEU A 303 8.95 -32.90 13.13
C LEU A 303 10.03 -31.92 13.59
N LYS A 304 11.09 -31.71 12.78
CA LYS A 304 12.17 -30.77 13.13
C LYS A 304 11.75 -29.30 12.99
N ALA A 305 10.86 -28.98 12.05
CA ALA A 305 10.35 -27.62 11.87
C ALA A 305 9.29 -27.23 12.92
N GLY A 306 8.69 -28.20 13.62
CA GLY A 306 7.59 -28.00 14.56
C GLY A 306 6.31 -27.53 13.87
N LEU A 307 6.05 -28.00 12.65
CA LEU A 307 4.88 -27.64 11.85
C LEU A 307 4.04 -28.89 11.55
N PRO A 308 2.71 -28.76 11.33
CA PRO A 308 1.89 -29.89 10.88
C PRO A 308 2.25 -30.34 9.45
N LEU A 309 2.20 -31.65 9.20
CA LEU A 309 2.57 -32.27 7.92
C LEU A 309 1.75 -31.71 6.75
N GLU A 310 0.45 -31.51 6.95
CA GLU A 310 -0.42 -30.92 5.93
C GLU A 310 0.04 -29.52 5.51
N LYS A 311 0.52 -28.73 6.47
CA LYS A 311 0.99 -27.36 6.22
C LYS A 311 2.29 -27.39 5.44
N VAL A 312 3.23 -28.29 5.79
CA VAL A 312 4.48 -28.49 5.03
C VAL A 312 4.17 -28.91 3.60
N ARG A 313 3.26 -29.88 3.39
CA ARG A 313 2.85 -30.34 2.05
C ARG A 313 2.24 -29.21 1.22
N LYS A 314 1.37 -28.38 1.80
CA LYS A 314 0.79 -27.21 1.12
C LYS A 314 1.87 -26.19 0.73
N ILE A 315 2.81 -25.88 1.63
CA ILE A 315 3.89 -24.93 1.35
C ILE A 315 4.82 -25.45 0.25
N MET A 316 5.16 -26.74 0.25
CA MET A 316 5.97 -27.35 -0.80
C MET A 316 5.30 -27.24 -2.18
N LYS A 317 3.97 -27.41 -2.26
CA LYS A 317 3.22 -27.20 -3.52
C LYS A 317 3.29 -25.76 -4.02
N VAL A 318 3.17 -24.79 -3.10
CA VAL A 318 3.26 -23.34 -3.41
C VAL A 318 4.69 -22.91 -3.73
N SER A 319 5.69 -23.70 -3.33
CA SER A 319 7.10 -23.40 -3.56
C SER A 319 7.49 -23.43 -5.03
N ASN A 320 6.78 -24.23 -5.84
CA ASN A 320 7.09 -24.42 -7.25
C ASN A 320 6.89 -23.12 -8.03
N GLU A 321 7.94 -22.70 -8.73
CA GLU A 321 7.89 -21.55 -9.62
C GLU A 321 7.27 -21.96 -10.97
N PRO A 322 6.47 -21.08 -11.59
CA PRO A 322 5.91 -21.37 -12.91
C PRO A 322 7.03 -21.51 -13.94
N ILE A 323 6.91 -22.50 -14.81
CA ILE A 323 7.84 -22.74 -15.92
C ILE A 323 7.44 -21.84 -17.08
N SER A 324 8.42 -21.36 -17.85
CA SER A 324 8.14 -20.58 -19.06
C SER A 324 7.42 -21.44 -20.10
N ILE A 325 6.40 -20.87 -20.72
CA ILE A 325 5.70 -21.49 -21.85
C ILE A 325 6.64 -21.64 -23.06
N GLU A 326 7.66 -20.79 -23.14
CA GLU A 326 8.68 -20.84 -24.21
C GLU A 326 9.83 -21.79 -23.89
N THR A 327 9.78 -22.54 -22.79
CA THR A 327 10.80 -23.56 -22.52
C THR A 327 10.80 -24.57 -23.68
N PRO A 328 11.92 -24.73 -24.41
CA PRO A 328 12.01 -25.67 -25.51
C PRO A 328 11.90 -27.10 -24.98
N ILE A 329 11.28 -27.98 -25.76
CA ILE A 329 11.08 -29.37 -25.38
C ILE A 329 11.50 -30.30 -26.52
N GLY A 330 12.43 -31.22 -26.23
CA GLY A 330 13.07 -32.07 -27.24
C GLY A 330 14.14 -31.33 -28.06
N ASP A 331 14.53 -31.94 -29.19
CA ASP A 331 15.54 -31.40 -30.12
C ASP A 331 14.94 -30.56 -31.26
N ASP A 332 13.62 -30.64 -31.46
CA ASP A 332 12.90 -29.86 -32.46
C ASP A 332 12.59 -28.43 -31.94
N GLU A 333 12.22 -27.48 -32.83
CA GLU A 333 11.81 -26.10 -32.47
C GLU A 333 10.52 -26.00 -31.62
N SER A 334 10.05 -27.11 -31.06
CA SER A 334 8.82 -27.21 -30.29
C SER A 334 8.97 -26.58 -28.91
N LYS A 335 7.97 -25.79 -28.50
CA LYS A 335 7.91 -25.13 -27.18
C LYS A 335 6.93 -25.85 -26.28
N LEU A 336 7.11 -25.75 -24.96
CA LEU A 336 6.17 -26.31 -23.97
C LEU A 336 4.72 -25.85 -24.21
N GLY A 337 4.54 -24.59 -24.63
CA GLY A 337 3.24 -24.02 -24.93
C GLY A 337 2.46 -24.71 -26.04
N ASP A 338 3.16 -25.29 -27.02
CA ASP A 338 2.53 -25.94 -28.16
C ASP A 338 1.79 -27.22 -27.76
N PHE A 339 2.12 -27.78 -26.58
CA PHE A 339 1.49 -28.98 -26.02
C PHE A 339 0.36 -28.69 -25.03
N ILE A 340 0.09 -27.41 -24.71
CA ILE A 340 -0.97 -27.04 -23.77
C ILE A 340 -2.31 -27.00 -24.51
N ALA A 341 -3.12 -28.04 -24.34
CA ALA A 341 -4.47 -28.08 -24.89
C ALA A 341 -5.41 -27.09 -24.19
N ASP A 342 -6.30 -26.43 -24.96
CA ASP A 342 -7.39 -25.62 -24.40
C ASP A 342 -8.60 -26.49 -24.02
N PRO A 343 -8.92 -26.66 -22.72
CA PRO A 343 -10.06 -27.46 -22.29
C PRO A 343 -11.41 -26.80 -22.53
N LYS A 344 -11.46 -25.49 -22.84
CA LYS A 344 -12.71 -24.76 -23.10
C LYS A 344 -13.15 -24.81 -24.56
N SER A 345 -12.25 -25.18 -25.47
CA SER A 345 -12.59 -25.33 -26.87
C SER A 345 -13.55 -26.52 -27.02
N PRO A 346 -14.81 -26.31 -27.46
CA PRO A 346 -15.72 -27.41 -27.69
C PRO A 346 -15.16 -28.28 -28.81
N SER A 347 -15.26 -29.60 -28.65
CA SER A 347 -14.94 -30.48 -29.77
C SER A 347 -15.92 -30.21 -30.93
N PRO A 348 -15.47 -30.28 -32.19
CA PRO A 348 -16.37 -30.14 -33.35
C PRO A 348 -17.56 -31.10 -33.29
N PHE A 349 -17.35 -32.27 -32.69
CA PHE A 349 -18.41 -33.24 -32.42
C PHE A 349 -19.46 -32.70 -31.43
N ASN A 350 -19.03 -32.16 -30.28
CA ASN A 350 -19.95 -31.59 -29.29
C ASN A 350 -20.73 -30.39 -29.86
N GLU A 351 -20.08 -29.59 -30.71
CA GLU A 351 -20.74 -28.49 -31.41
C GLU A 351 -21.82 -29.01 -32.37
N LEU A 352 -21.52 -30.03 -33.18
CA LEU A 352 -22.50 -30.67 -34.06
C LEU A 352 -23.68 -31.27 -33.28
N VAL A 353 -23.41 -31.94 -32.14
CA VAL A 353 -24.44 -32.48 -31.26
C VAL A 353 -25.33 -31.36 -30.73
N SER A 354 -24.76 -30.22 -30.34
CA SER A 354 -25.54 -29.07 -29.85
C SER A 354 -26.43 -28.44 -30.94
N ILE A 355 -25.94 -28.35 -32.18
CA ILE A 355 -26.72 -27.87 -33.34
C ILE A 355 -27.84 -28.85 -33.65
N SER A 356 -27.54 -30.14 -33.72
CA SER A 356 -28.53 -31.19 -33.97
C SER A 356 -29.60 -31.25 -32.88
N LEU A 357 -29.21 -31.11 -31.62
CA LEU A 357 -30.13 -31.03 -30.49
C LEU A 357 -31.07 -29.82 -30.62
N LYS A 358 -30.54 -28.66 -31.01
CA LYS A 358 -31.35 -27.45 -31.22
C LYS A 358 -32.40 -27.66 -32.32
N GLU A 359 -32.00 -28.24 -33.45
CA GLU A 359 -32.93 -28.54 -34.55
C GLU A 359 -34.03 -29.53 -34.13
N GLU A 360 -33.68 -30.59 -33.40
CA GLU A 360 -34.67 -31.55 -32.91
C GLU A 360 -35.58 -30.95 -31.83
N ILE A 361 -35.08 -30.07 -30.96
CA ILE A 361 -35.90 -29.30 -30.02
C ILE A 361 -36.91 -28.44 -30.79
N ASP A 362 -36.49 -27.70 -31.82
CA ASP A 362 -37.40 -26.87 -32.63
C ASP A 362 -38.46 -27.74 -33.35
N LYS A 363 -38.07 -28.89 -33.91
CA LYS A 363 -39.01 -29.85 -34.52
C LYS A 363 -40.01 -30.40 -33.50
N VAL A 364 -39.58 -30.72 -32.28
CA VAL A 364 -40.47 -31.25 -31.24
C VAL A 364 -41.39 -30.17 -30.69
N LEU A 365 -40.90 -28.94 -30.48
CA LEU A 365 -41.69 -27.81 -29.99
C LEU A 365 -42.78 -27.39 -31.00
N SER A 366 -42.51 -27.44 -32.30
CA SER A 366 -43.51 -27.12 -33.34
C SER A 366 -44.70 -28.10 -33.40
N THR A 367 -44.60 -29.27 -32.75
CA THR A 367 -45.74 -30.21 -32.62
C THR A 367 -46.70 -29.87 -31.48
N LEU A 368 -46.37 -28.86 -30.67
CA LEU A 368 -47.27 -28.31 -29.67
C LEU A 368 -48.20 -27.27 -30.31
N THR A 369 -49.25 -26.88 -29.59
CA THR A 369 -50.05 -25.75 -30.05
C THR A 369 -49.22 -24.45 -29.99
N PRO A 370 -49.46 -23.45 -30.85
CA PRO A 370 -48.65 -22.21 -30.87
C PRO A 370 -48.56 -21.49 -29.52
N ARG A 371 -49.63 -21.60 -28.70
CA ARG A 371 -49.66 -21.05 -27.34
C ARG A 371 -48.78 -21.85 -26.36
N GLU A 372 -48.82 -23.18 -26.43
CA GLU A 372 -47.99 -24.05 -25.57
C GLU A 372 -46.50 -23.93 -25.92
N GLU A 373 -46.18 -23.88 -27.22
CA GLU A 373 -44.81 -23.71 -27.71
C GLU A 373 -44.20 -22.40 -27.23
N LYS A 374 -44.90 -21.27 -27.41
CA LYS A 374 -44.40 -19.96 -27.01
C LYS A 374 -44.24 -19.83 -25.50
N VAL A 375 -45.12 -20.44 -24.70
CA VAL A 375 -44.95 -20.51 -23.23
C VAL A 375 -43.69 -21.28 -22.85
N ILE A 376 -43.41 -22.43 -23.48
CA ILE A 376 -42.20 -23.21 -23.20
C ILE A 376 -40.93 -22.48 -23.66
N ARG A 377 -40.92 -21.88 -24.85
CA ARG A 377 -39.77 -21.13 -25.38
C ARG A 377 -39.40 -19.96 -24.45
N MET A 378 -40.38 -19.15 -24.04
CA MET A 378 -40.15 -18.05 -23.10
C MET A 378 -39.73 -18.56 -21.71
N ARG A 379 -40.33 -19.64 -21.23
CA ARG A 379 -40.03 -20.15 -19.88
C ARG A 379 -38.63 -20.75 -19.76
N LEU A 380 -38.16 -21.44 -20.79
CA LEU A 380 -36.86 -22.11 -20.82
C LEU A 380 -35.77 -21.30 -21.54
N GLY A 381 -36.09 -20.11 -22.05
CA GLY A 381 -35.15 -19.26 -22.80
C GLY A 381 -34.75 -19.84 -24.17
N ILE A 382 -35.56 -20.72 -24.77
CA ILE A 382 -35.22 -21.35 -26.05
C ILE A 382 -35.52 -20.37 -27.20
N GLY A 383 -34.46 -19.80 -27.78
CA GLY A 383 -34.57 -18.79 -28.84
C GLY A 383 -34.83 -17.37 -28.33
N GLU A 384 -34.82 -17.17 -27.01
CA GLU A 384 -34.96 -15.88 -26.35
C GLU A 384 -33.64 -15.49 -25.67
N LYS A 385 -33.48 -14.21 -25.31
CA LYS A 385 -32.24 -13.72 -24.66
C LYS A 385 -32.09 -14.23 -23.23
N THR A 386 -33.20 -14.46 -22.54
CA THR A 386 -33.28 -14.90 -21.14
C THR A 386 -34.52 -15.75 -20.93
N ASP A 387 -34.55 -16.52 -19.85
CA ASP A 387 -35.76 -17.17 -19.35
C ASP A 387 -36.68 -16.15 -18.65
N TYR A 388 -37.99 -16.33 -18.81
CA TYR A 388 -39.01 -15.46 -18.22
C TYR A 388 -39.70 -16.14 -17.03
N THR A 389 -40.08 -15.35 -16.02
CA THR A 389 -40.84 -15.86 -14.86
C THR A 389 -42.29 -16.22 -15.23
N LEU A 390 -42.95 -17.10 -14.46
CA LEU A 390 -44.37 -17.45 -14.72
C LEU A 390 -45.31 -16.24 -14.66
N GLU A 391 -44.93 -15.21 -13.90
CA GLU A 391 -45.67 -13.95 -13.78
C GLU A 391 -45.45 -13.08 -15.02
N GLU A 392 -44.20 -12.90 -15.46
CA GLU A 392 -43.86 -12.18 -16.70
C GLU A 392 -44.49 -12.82 -17.94
N VAL A 393 -44.46 -14.15 -18.05
CA VAL A 393 -45.16 -14.86 -19.13
C VAL A 393 -46.68 -14.67 -18.99
N GLY A 394 -47.20 -14.63 -17.77
CA GLY A 394 -48.63 -14.33 -17.52
C GLY A 394 -49.04 -12.95 -18.04
N GLU A 395 -48.22 -11.93 -17.80
CA GLU A 395 -48.45 -10.57 -18.30
C GLU A 395 -48.47 -10.51 -19.83
N VAL A 396 -47.52 -11.17 -20.50
CA VAL A 396 -47.42 -11.18 -21.97
C VAL A 396 -48.62 -11.87 -22.63
N PHE A 397 -49.20 -12.89 -21.98
CA PHE A 397 -50.36 -13.62 -22.49
C PHE A 397 -51.70 -13.13 -21.94
N GLY A 398 -51.72 -12.14 -21.04
CA GLY A 398 -52.93 -11.67 -20.35
C GLY A 398 -53.60 -12.74 -19.50
N LEU A 399 -52.82 -13.65 -18.91
CA LEU A 399 -53.29 -14.80 -18.13
C LEU A 399 -52.72 -14.78 -16.72
N THR A 400 -53.47 -15.31 -15.76
CA THR A 400 -52.97 -15.49 -14.39
C THR A 400 -51.77 -16.44 -14.36
N ARG A 401 -50.83 -16.22 -13.44
CA ARG A 401 -49.68 -17.10 -13.17
C ARG A 401 -50.03 -18.59 -13.14
N GLU A 402 -51.08 -18.95 -12.41
CA GLU A 402 -51.50 -20.34 -12.25
C GLU A 402 -51.99 -20.95 -13.57
N ARG A 403 -52.56 -20.14 -14.46
CA ARG A 403 -52.98 -20.59 -15.78
C ARG A 403 -51.78 -20.88 -16.70
N ILE A 404 -50.71 -20.09 -16.65
CA ILE A 404 -49.46 -20.38 -17.38
C ILE A 404 -48.82 -21.67 -16.87
N ARG A 405 -48.78 -21.87 -15.55
CA ARG A 405 -48.28 -23.12 -14.93
C ARG A 405 -49.05 -24.36 -15.41
N GLN A 406 -50.37 -24.26 -15.54
CA GLN A 406 -51.20 -25.34 -16.09
C GLN A 406 -50.87 -25.64 -17.57
N ILE A 407 -50.64 -24.59 -18.37
CA ILE A 407 -50.29 -24.73 -19.80
C ILE A 407 -48.91 -25.39 -19.93
N GLU A 408 -47.92 -24.95 -19.14
CA GLU A 408 -46.59 -25.55 -19.07
C GLU A 408 -46.65 -27.03 -18.68
N ALA A 409 -47.35 -27.36 -17.59
CA ALA A 409 -47.49 -28.75 -17.14
C ALA A 409 -48.17 -29.65 -18.19
N LYS A 410 -49.18 -29.11 -18.89
CA LYS A 410 -49.85 -29.82 -19.99
C LYS A 410 -48.93 -30.03 -21.19
N ALA A 411 -48.16 -29.02 -21.56
CA ALA A 411 -47.21 -29.08 -22.66
C ALA A 411 -46.06 -30.06 -22.35
N LEU A 412 -45.47 -30.02 -21.14
CA LEU A 412 -44.48 -31.00 -20.68
C LEU A 412 -45.05 -32.42 -20.67
N ARG A 413 -46.31 -32.61 -20.25
CA ARG A 413 -46.97 -33.92 -20.31
C ARG A 413 -47.11 -34.45 -21.74
N LYS A 414 -47.37 -33.59 -22.72
CA LYS A 414 -47.38 -33.96 -24.15
C LYS A 414 -45.98 -34.30 -24.67
N LEU A 415 -44.96 -33.54 -24.27
CA LEU A 415 -43.56 -33.78 -24.63
C LEU A 415 -43.02 -35.10 -24.05
N LYS A 416 -43.51 -35.52 -22.88
CA LYS A 416 -43.17 -36.80 -22.25
C LYS A 416 -43.74 -38.04 -22.97
N HIS A 417 -44.62 -37.88 -23.96
CA HIS A 417 -45.15 -39.01 -24.72
C HIS A 417 -44.02 -39.73 -25.48
N PRO A 418 -43.98 -41.08 -25.50
CA PRO A 418 -42.87 -41.86 -26.09
C PRO A 418 -42.50 -41.45 -27.51
N SER A 419 -43.48 -41.10 -28.34
CA SER A 419 -43.26 -40.67 -29.74
C SER A 419 -42.41 -39.40 -29.88
N ARG A 420 -42.48 -38.49 -28.90
CA ARG A 420 -41.72 -37.23 -28.89
C ARG A 420 -40.45 -37.36 -28.05
N ARG A 421 -40.54 -38.05 -26.92
CA ARG A 421 -39.41 -38.33 -26.02
C ARG A 421 -38.27 -39.08 -26.73
N LYS A 422 -38.57 -40.13 -27.51
CA LYS A 422 -37.54 -40.95 -28.18
C LYS A 422 -36.59 -40.13 -29.09
N ARG A 423 -37.05 -38.99 -29.64
CA ARG A 423 -36.23 -38.11 -30.49
C ARG A 423 -35.21 -37.28 -29.71
N LEU A 424 -35.52 -36.97 -28.44
CA LEU A 424 -34.65 -36.19 -27.56
C LEU A 424 -33.85 -37.09 -26.60
N GLU A 425 -34.29 -38.33 -26.40
CA GLU A 425 -33.65 -39.31 -25.51
C GLU A 425 -32.28 -39.75 -26.02
N SER A 426 -32.04 -39.71 -27.34
CA SER A 426 -30.73 -40.01 -27.95
C SER A 426 -29.65 -38.96 -27.66
N PHE A 427 -30.00 -37.80 -27.11
CA PHE A 427 -29.06 -36.72 -26.78
C PHE A 427 -28.77 -36.61 -25.27
N LEU A 428 -29.26 -37.57 -24.47
CA LEU A 428 -29.04 -37.64 -23.02
C LEU A 428 -27.83 -38.52 -22.63
N GLU A 429 -27.25 -39.25 -23.59
CA GLU A 429 -25.93 -39.90 -23.48
C GLU A 429 -24.83 -38.93 -23.91
#